data_AF-A0A6N9U399-F1
#
_entry.id   AF-A0A6N9U399-F1
#
_cell.length_a   1.000
_cell.length_b   1.000
_cell.length_c   1.000
_cell.angle_alpha   90.00
_cell.angle_beta   90.00
_cell.angle_gamma   90.00
#
_symmetry.space_group_name_H-M   'P 1'
#
loop_
_entity.id
_entity.type
_entity.pdbx_description
1 polymer ?
#
loop_
_entity_poly.entity_id
_entity_poly.type
_entity_poly.pdbx_seq_one_letter_code
_entity_poly.pdbx_strand_id
1 'polypeptide(L)'
;MNKPLRRIAVFCGILVLALLVRTNYLQYVRADELNTNEHNRRVQIERYAHERGDIIVDGEPVTGSVETTGSDFRYKRVWKDGAMWAPVTGYSSQAFDSSQLENLEDGILSGNGDQLFFDRTLSMFTGEKRTGGNIVTTLDAAAQKAAFEGLGKKKGAVAALDPQTGAILALASTPSYDPSVFAGNSLKDAEARQKLLDDKDKPMLNRALRETYPPGSTFKVVTASAALENGLYSDIDAKTDSPLPWRLPQSTNLLQNEGSIPCEDASLRNALRYSCNTVFGKISDDLGNEKMIEQAGKFGFGEEVFTPVRADASVYPKDNRPQNAMAGIGQASNRATPLQMAMVASAIANDGKLMEPYMVAQRQAPNLDVIYTHDKKQLSEPLSAENAQKVQQMMETVVEEGTGTSARIDGVTVGGKTGTAQHGLNNSEKPYAWFISYAKTDSGSPVAVAVVVEDGEANRDDISGGGLAAPIAKSVMKAVLDGKK
;
A
#
# COMPACT_ATOMS: atom_id res chain seq x y z
N MET A 1 23.66 60.61 -43.45
CA MET A 1 23.34 59.29 -44.04
C MET A 1 22.28 59.47 -45.12
N ASN A 2 22.53 59.00 -46.35
CA ASN A 2 21.61 59.25 -47.47
C ASN A 2 20.30 58.44 -47.29
N LYS A 3 19.14 58.95 -47.72
CA LYS A 3 17.81 58.33 -47.53
C LYS A 3 17.75 56.82 -47.85
N PRO A 4 18.40 56.32 -48.92
CA PRO A 4 18.42 54.89 -49.25
C PRO A 4 19.11 54.04 -48.16
N LEU A 5 20.29 54.48 -47.68
CA LEU A 5 21.04 53.80 -46.62
C LEU A 5 20.25 53.73 -45.31
N ARG A 6 19.52 54.79 -44.95
CA ARG A 6 18.66 54.78 -43.76
C ARG A 6 17.53 53.76 -43.87
N ARG A 7 16.91 53.64 -45.04
CA ARG A 7 15.83 52.68 -45.29
C ARG A 7 16.34 51.24 -45.22
N ILE A 8 17.52 50.98 -45.79
CA ILE A 8 18.17 49.66 -45.70
C ILE A 8 18.50 49.32 -44.26
N ALA A 9 19.12 50.25 -43.50
CA ALA A 9 19.44 50.03 -42.09
C ALA A 9 18.20 49.75 -41.23
N VAL A 10 17.12 50.51 -41.43
CA VAL A 10 15.83 50.27 -40.73
C VAL A 10 15.23 48.91 -41.12
N PHE A 11 15.25 48.56 -42.40
CA PHE A 11 14.75 47.26 -42.86
C PHE A 11 15.54 46.10 -42.26
N CYS A 12 16.87 46.16 -42.26
CA CYS A 12 17.72 45.18 -41.59
C CYS A 12 17.45 45.12 -40.07
N GLY A 13 17.27 46.27 -39.42
CA GLY A 13 16.92 46.33 -38.00
C GLY A 13 15.59 45.64 -37.68
N ILE A 14 14.57 45.82 -38.53
CA ILE A 14 13.28 45.13 -38.40
C ILE A 14 13.44 43.62 -38.57
N LEU A 15 14.25 43.15 -39.53
CA LEU A 15 14.53 41.73 -39.71
C LEU A 15 15.23 41.10 -38.51
N VAL A 16 16.22 41.80 -37.93
CA VAL A 16 16.91 41.35 -36.72
C VAL A 16 15.95 41.31 -35.53
N LEU A 17 15.11 42.34 -35.36
CA LEU A 17 14.09 42.35 -34.31
C LEU A 17 13.09 41.20 -34.47
N ALA A 18 12.64 40.92 -35.70
CA ALA A 18 11.74 39.81 -35.99
C ALA A 18 12.39 38.45 -35.63
N LEU A 19 13.68 38.26 -35.92
CA LEU A 19 14.43 37.08 -35.50
C LEU A 19 14.54 36.98 -33.97
N LEU A 20 14.83 38.08 -33.27
CA LEU A 20 14.89 38.10 -31.80
C LEU A 20 13.54 37.76 -31.17
N VAL A 21 12.44 38.33 -31.68
CA VAL A 21 11.08 37.99 -31.25
C VAL A 21 10.79 36.51 -31.50
N ARG A 22 11.16 35.98 -32.68
CA ARG A 22 10.97 34.56 -32.98
C ARG A 22 11.77 33.65 -32.07
N THR A 23 13.02 33.98 -31.75
CA THR A 23 13.85 33.22 -30.82
C THR A 23 13.26 33.23 -29.41
N ASN A 24 12.84 34.39 -28.90
CA ASN A 24 12.20 34.48 -27.59
C ASN A 24 10.88 33.71 -27.53
N TYR A 25 10.07 33.75 -28.61
CA TYR A 25 8.85 32.96 -28.71
C TYR A 25 9.14 31.46 -28.62
N LEU A 26 10.20 30.99 -29.29
CA LEU A 26 10.62 29.58 -29.21
C LEU A 26 11.18 29.22 -27.82
N GLN A 27 11.92 30.12 -27.18
CA GLN A 27 12.61 29.87 -25.90
C GLN A 27 11.73 30.03 -24.66
N TYR A 28 10.63 30.76 -24.73
CA TYR A 28 9.77 31.00 -23.56
C TYR A 28 8.33 30.55 -23.79
N VAL A 29 7.74 30.80 -24.96
CA VAL A 29 6.33 30.47 -25.21
C VAL A 29 6.16 29.02 -25.66
N ARG A 30 7.08 28.52 -26.50
CA ARG A 30 7.06 27.13 -27.00
C ARG A 30 8.07 26.21 -26.32
N ALA A 31 8.76 26.66 -25.29
CA ALA A 31 9.78 25.84 -24.62
C ALA A 31 9.20 24.53 -24.11
N ASP A 32 8.08 24.58 -23.39
CA ASP A 32 7.43 23.40 -22.83
C ASP A 32 6.96 22.46 -23.95
N GLU A 33 6.23 22.97 -24.96
CA GLU A 33 5.78 22.18 -26.12
C GLU A 33 6.93 21.46 -26.83
N LEU A 34 8.07 22.12 -27.00
CA LEU A 34 9.25 21.55 -27.67
C LEU A 34 10.01 20.57 -26.76
N ASN A 35 10.06 20.81 -25.45
CA ASN A 35 10.72 19.94 -24.48
C ASN A 35 9.91 18.67 -24.23
N THR A 36 8.59 18.75 -24.16
CA THR A 36 7.71 17.59 -23.94
C THR A 36 7.35 16.85 -25.23
N ASN A 37 7.88 17.27 -26.39
CA ASN A 37 7.63 16.59 -27.65
C ASN A 37 8.27 15.19 -27.64
N GLU A 38 7.50 14.15 -27.97
CA GLU A 38 7.94 12.75 -27.99
C GLU A 38 9.15 12.50 -28.92
N HIS A 39 9.34 13.32 -29.95
CA HIS A 39 10.46 13.21 -30.88
C HIS A 39 11.73 13.93 -30.38
N ASN A 40 11.65 14.66 -29.26
CA ASN A 40 12.80 15.37 -28.71
C ASN A 40 13.69 14.44 -27.86
N ARG A 41 14.46 13.62 -28.57
CA ARG A 41 15.38 12.65 -27.97
C ARG A 41 16.45 13.28 -27.07
N ARG A 42 16.74 14.58 -27.19
CA ARG A 42 17.70 15.29 -26.33
C ARG A 42 17.29 15.30 -24.87
N VAL A 43 15.99 15.39 -24.58
CA VAL A 43 15.49 15.35 -23.20
C VAL A 43 15.73 13.99 -22.57
N GLN A 44 15.51 12.90 -23.32
CA GLN A 44 15.82 11.55 -22.86
C GLN A 44 17.33 11.31 -22.73
N ILE A 45 18.14 11.79 -23.69
CA ILE A 45 19.60 11.69 -23.61
C ILE A 45 20.11 12.39 -22.35
N GLU A 46 19.65 13.61 -22.06
CA GLU A 46 20.03 14.33 -20.85
C GLU A 46 19.55 13.62 -19.57
N ARG A 47 18.31 13.10 -19.56
CA ARG A 47 17.77 12.33 -18.43
C ARG A 47 18.64 11.12 -18.06
N TYR A 48 19.24 10.46 -19.06
CA TYR A 48 20.10 9.29 -18.87
C TYR A 48 21.60 9.61 -19.01
N ALA A 49 22.00 10.88 -19.09
CA ALA A 49 23.39 11.30 -19.18
C ALA A 49 24.11 11.24 -17.83
N HIS A 50 23.34 11.30 -16.74
CA HIS A 50 23.84 11.31 -15.38
C HIS A 50 23.19 10.23 -14.52
N GLU A 51 23.79 9.98 -13.35
CA GLU A 51 23.25 9.05 -12.38
C GLU A 51 21.95 9.60 -11.78
N ARG A 52 20.91 8.78 -11.88
CA ARG A 52 19.65 8.99 -11.17
C ARG A 52 19.91 8.78 -9.68
N GLY A 53 19.38 9.66 -8.83
CA GLY A 53 19.49 9.54 -7.38
C GLY A 53 18.72 8.33 -6.85
N ASP A 54 18.92 7.98 -5.60
CA ASP A 54 18.52 6.67 -5.08
C ASP A 54 17.31 6.70 -4.14
N ILE A 55 16.58 5.58 -4.15
CA ILE A 55 15.58 5.27 -3.14
C ILE A 55 16.30 4.56 -1.99
N ILE A 56 16.19 5.14 -0.81
CA ILE A 56 16.90 4.75 0.41
C ILE A 56 15.93 4.05 1.37
N VAL A 57 16.35 2.89 1.90
CA VAL A 57 15.65 2.09 2.90
C VAL A 57 16.64 1.84 4.03
N ASP A 58 16.28 2.16 5.27
CA ASP A 58 17.16 2.02 6.45
C ASP A 58 18.59 2.58 6.24
N GLY A 59 18.69 3.73 5.57
CA GLY A 59 19.96 4.39 5.28
C GLY A 59 20.76 3.82 4.11
N GLU A 60 20.30 2.73 3.49
CA GLU A 60 20.97 2.07 2.37
C GLU A 60 20.22 2.23 1.05
N PRO A 61 20.90 2.47 -0.08
CA PRO A 61 20.26 2.53 -1.40
C PRO A 61 19.79 1.15 -1.85
N VAL A 62 18.52 1.04 -2.24
CA VAL A 62 17.95 -0.17 -2.88
C VAL A 62 17.85 -0.07 -4.39
N THR A 63 18.13 1.13 -4.92
CA THR A 63 18.28 1.41 -6.35
C THR A 63 19.70 1.89 -6.65
N GLY A 64 20.05 1.92 -7.93
CA GLY A 64 21.30 2.51 -8.40
C GLY A 64 21.29 2.76 -9.90
N SER A 65 22.36 3.35 -10.43
CA SER A 65 22.56 3.56 -11.86
C SER A 65 23.83 2.85 -12.34
N VAL A 66 23.79 2.23 -13.52
CA VAL A 66 24.98 1.59 -14.15
C VAL A 66 25.16 2.07 -15.58
N GLU A 67 26.41 2.20 -16.01
CA GLU A 67 26.72 2.60 -17.38
C GLU A 67 26.29 1.53 -18.41
N THR A 68 25.87 1.98 -19.59
CA THR A 68 25.55 1.14 -20.73
C THR A 68 26.45 1.46 -21.91
N THR A 69 26.73 0.45 -22.76
CA THR A 69 27.68 0.57 -23.87
C THR A 69 27.02 0.43 -25.25
N GLY A 70 25.69 0.54 -25.34
CA GLY A 70 24.93 0.18 -26.55
C GLY A 70 23.93 1.21 -27.05
N SER A 71 23.84 2.39 -26.42
CA SER A 71 22.93 3.46 -26.86
C SER A 71 23.46 4.84 -26.45
N ASP A 72 22.79 5.91 -26.91
CA ASP A 72 23.10 7.29 -26.50
C ASP A 72 22.71 7.57 -25.03
N PHE A 73 22.09 6.61 -24.34
CA PHE A 73 21.75 6.70 -22.93
C PHE A 73 22.87 6.10 -22.08
N ARG A 74 23.64 6.97 -21.43
CA ARG A 74 24.83 6.57 -20.67
C ARG A 74 24.49 5.66 -19.51
N TYR A 75 23.43 5.96 -18.75
CA TYR A 75 23.05 5.20 -17.55
C TYR A 75 21.70 4.51 -17.69
N LYS A 76 21.58 3.31 -17.13
CA LYS A 76 20.29 2.65 -16.87
C LYS A 76 20.13 2.38 -15.38
N ARG A 77 18.87 2.23 -14.95
CA ARG A 77 18.51 1.95 -13.56
C ARG A 77 18.75 0.47 -13.22
N VAL A 78 19.13 0.19 -11.98
CA VAL A 78 19.26 -1.15 -11.38
C VAL A 78 18.66 -1.17 -9.98
N TRP A 79 18.25 -2.35 -9.52
CA TRP A 79 17.67 -2.57 -8.20
C TRP A 79 18.40 -3.69 -7.48
N LYS A 80 18.79 -3.44 -6.23
CA LYS A 80 19.27 -4.49 -5.33
C LYS A 80 18.05 -5.25 -4.81
N ASP A 81 18.06 -6.57 -4.90
CA ASP A 81 16.91 -7.41 -4.54
C ASP A 81 15.60 -6.96 -5.22
N GLY A 82 15.66 -6.61 -6.51
CA GLY A 82 14.60 -5.88 -7.22
C GLY A 82 13.20 -6.48 -7.10
N ALA A 83 13.06 -7.81 -7.09
CA ALA A 83 11.77 -8.47 -6.89
C ALA A 83 11.11 -8.15 -5.53
N MET A 84 11.91 -7.96 -4.48
CA MET A 84 11.41 -7.61 -3.14
C MET A 84 10.89 -6.16 -3.08
N TRP A 85 11.50 -5.25 -3.83
CA TRP A 85 11.22 -3.82 -3.77
C TRP A 85 10.31 -3.29 -4.88
N ALA A 86 10.13 -4.02 -5.99
CA ALA A 86 9.32 -3.60 -7.13
C ALA A 86 7.89 -3.11 -6.78
N PRO A 87 7.16 -3.66 -5.79
CA PRO A 87 5.86 -3.12 -5.41
C PRO A 87 5.92 -1.67 -4.92
N VAL A 88 7.03 -1.27 -4.32
CA VAL A 88 7.29 0.06 -3.76
C VAL A 88 7.98 0.95 -4.78
N THR A 89 9.16 0.53 -5.25
CA THR A 89 9.98 1.36 -6.14
C THR A 89 9.30 1.54 -7.49
N GLY A 90 8.59 0.52 -7.96
CA GLY A 90 8.21 0.42 -9.36
C GLY A 90 9.46 0.22 -10.21
N TYR A 91 9.42 0.78 -11.41
CA TYR A 91 10.52 0.70 -12.37
C TYR A 91 10.82 2.07 -12.99
N SER A 92 12.02 2.24 -13.54
CA SER A 92 12.38 3.31 -14.47
C SER A 92 13.12 2.68 -15.65
N SER A 93 12.52 2.76 -16.84
CA SER A 93 13.01 2.13 -18.05
C SER A 93 13.30 3.16 -19.13
N GLN A 94 14.43 2.98 -19.82
CA GLN A 94 14.80 3.79 -20.98
C GLN A 94 13.80 3.64 -22.15
N ALA A 95 13.05 2.54 -22.22
CA ALA A 95 12.07 2.29 -23.27
C ALA A 95 10.60 2.37 -22.83
N PHE A 96 10.29 2.21 -21.53
CA PHE A 96 8.92 1.96 -21.06
C PHE A 96 8.42 2.89 -19.95
N ASP A 97 9.03 4.08 -19.84
CA ASP A 97 8.75 5.08 -18.80
C ASP A 97 9.00 4.52 -17.38
N SER A 98 8.22 4.93 -16.40
CA SER A 98 8.44 4.69 -14.98
C SER A 98 7.12 4.41 -14.25
N SER A 99 7.18 3.86 -13.05
CA SER A 99 6.00 3.60 -12.20
C SER A 99 6.28 3.81 -10.71
N GLN A 100 5.23 3.85 -9.89
CA GLN A 100 5.31 3.96 -8.42
C GLN A 100 6.22 5.12 -7.96
N LEU A 101 7.08 4.92 -6.95
CA LEU A 101 7.98 5.97 -6.47
C LEU A 101 8.95 6.47 -7.55
N GLU A 102 9.43 5.59 -8.44
CA GLU A 102 10.29 6.00 -9.55
C GLU A 102 9.61 7.02 -10.47
N ASN A 103 8.29 6.94 -10.66
CA ASN A 103 7.54 7.92 -11.46
C ASN A 103 7.16 9.15 -10.64
N LEU A 104 6.58 8.94 -9.45
CA LEU A 104 6.05 10.02 -8.62
C LEU A 104 7.14 10.98 -8.16
N GLU A 105 8.35 10.46 -7.91
CA GLU A 105 9.49 11.24 -7.43
C GLU A 105 10.51 11.53 -8.56
N ASP A 106 10.10 11.41 -9.83
CA ASP A 106 11.00 11.57 -10.98
C ASP A 106 11.70 12.94 -11.00
N GLY A 107 11.02 13.99 -10.56
CA GLY A 107 11.60 15.34 -10.48
C GLY A 107 12.83 15.38 -9.57
N ILE A 108 12.77 14.75 -8.40
CA ILE A 108 13.89 14.68 -7.45
C ILE A 108 14.94 13.70 -7.95
N LEU A 109 14.53 12.48 -8.26
CA LEU A 109 15.42 11.39 -8.67
C LEU A 109 16.20 11.70 -9.95
N SER A 110 15.63 12.48 -10.88
CA SER A 110 16.33 12.91 -12.11
C SER A 110 17.09 14.24 -11.97
N GLY A 111 16.94 14.96 -10.87
CA GLY A 111 17.55 16.29 -10.69
C GLY A 111 16.90 17.39 -11.55
N ASN A 112 15.69 17.18 -12.07
CA ASN A 112 14.98 18.13 -12.94
C ASN A 112 13.89 18.94 -12.22
N GLY A 113 13.48 18.53 -11.02
CA GLY A 113 12.43 19.20 -10.26
C GLY A 113 12.77 20.67 -9.93
N ASP A 114 11.74 21.52 -9.89
CA ASP A 114 11.90 22.95 -9.57
C ASP A 114 12.53 23.19 -8.21
N GLN A 115 12.30 22.27 -7.26
CA GLN A 115 12.90 22.27 -5.93
C GLN A 115 14.44 22.19 -5.96
N LEU A 116 15.02 21.70 -7.05
CA LEU A 116 16.47 21.56 -7.26
C LEU A 116 17.04 22.64 -8.19
N PHE A 117 16.29 23.72 -8.46
CA PHE A 117 16.71 24.78 -9.38
C PHE A 117 18.04 25.43 -8.98
N PHE A 118 18.21 25.72 -7.68
CA PHE A 118 19.43 26.36 -7.17
C PHE A 118 20.65 25.47 -7.32
N ASP A 119 20.55 24.19 -6.93
CA ASP A 119 21.63 23.21 -7.10
C ASP A 119 22.00 23.06 -8.57
N ARG A 120 21.01 22.89 -9.45
CA ARG A 120 21.23 22.83 -10.90
C ARG A 120 21.95 24.06 -11.44
N THR A 121 21.57 25.25 -10.97
CA THR A 121 22.20 26.50 -11.37
C THR A 121 23.64 26.57 -10.88
N LEU A 122 23.90 26.19 -9.64
CA LEU A 122 25.24 26.15 -9.07
C LEU A 122 26.14 25.16 -9.84
N SER A 123 25.67 23.93 -10.08
CA SER A 123 26.43 22.93 -10.85
C SER A 123 26.79 23.39 -12.27
N MET A 124 25.90 24.15 -12.92
CA MET A 124 26.21 24.77 -14.23
C MET A 124 27.33 25.81 -14.14
N PHE A 125 27.40 26.58 -13.04
CA PHE A 125 28.46 27.57 -12.82
C PHE A 125 29.78 26.94 -12.34
N THR A 126 29.72 25.90 -11.50
CA THR A 126 30.90 25.23 -10.92
C THR A 126 31.48 24.16 -11.85
N GLY A 127 30.69 23.67 -12.81
CA GLY A 127 31.07 22.54 -13.67
C GLY A 127 30.98 21.19 -12.97
N GLU A 128 30.35 21.13 -11.79
CA GLU A 128 30.14 19.87 -11.06
C GLU A 128 29.16 18.95 -11.82
N LYS A 129 29.36 17.64 -11.67
CA LYS A 129 28.47 16.65 -12.27
C LYS A 129 27.08 16.80 -11.67
N ARG A 130 26.09 17.00 -12.54
CA ARG A 130 24.68 17.00 -12.16
C ARG A 130 24.27 15.57 -11.80
N THR A 131 23.69 15.35 -10.62
CA THR A 131 23.13 14.06 -10.21
C THR A 131 21.72 14.25 -9.66
N GLY A 132 20.96 13.16 -9.55
CA GLY A 132 19.64 13.20 -8.90
C GLY A 132 19.72 13.29 -7.38
N GLY A 133 18.64 13.76 -6.76
CA GLY A 133 18.43 13.68 -5.32
C GLY A 133 17.89 12.33 -4.88
N ASN A 134 17.88 12.08 -3.56
CA ASN A 134 17.46 10.80 -2.98
C ASN A 134 16.06 10.87 -2.38
N ILE A 135 15.41 9.71 -2.31
CA ILE A 135 14.11 9.51 -1.66
C ILE A 135 14.30 8.57 -0.48
N VAL A 136 14.21 9.10 0.74
CA VAL A 136 14.28 8.29 1.96
C VAL A 136 12.90 7.78 2.29
N THR A 137 12.74 6.46 2.31
CA THR A 137 11.47 5.81 2.59
C THR A 137 11.28 5.54 4.08
N THR A 138 10.06 5.16 4.46
CA THR A 138 9.74 4.66 5.81
C THR A 138 9.93 3.16 5.97
N LEU A 139 10.32 2.45 4.90
CA LEU A 139 10.33 1.00 4.88
C LEU A 139 11.45 0.46 5.77
N ASP A 140 11.15 -0.66 6.41
CA ASP A 140 12.09 -1.46 7.21
C ASP A 140 12.51 -2.67 6.37
N ALA A 141 13.81 -2.79 6.12
CA ALA A 141 14.38 -3.82 5.27
C ALA A 141 14.14 -5.23 5.82
N ALA A 142 14.18 -5.40 7.14
CA ALA A 142 13.95 -6.69 7.78
C ALA A 142 12.47 -7.08 7.70
N ALA A 143 11.56 -6.13 7.92
CA ALA A 143 10.12 -6.32 7.80
C ALA A 143 9.71 -6.65 6.36
N GLN A 144 10.22 -5.91 5.36
CA GLN A 144 9.97 -6.18 3.96
C GLN A 144 10.47 -7.58 3.56
N LYS A 145 11.69 -7.94 4.01
CA LYS A 145 12.26 -9.26 3.74
C LYS A 145 11.43 -10.38 4.36
N ALA A 146 11.05 -10.24 5.64
CA ALA A 146 10.20 -11.20 6.32
C ALA A 146 8.84 -11.37 5.63
N ALA A 147 8.26 -10.28 5.13
CA ALA A 147 7.02 -10.31 4.36
C ALA A 147 7.18 -11.04 3.02
N PHE A 148 8.22 -10.70 2.24
CA PHE A 148 8.46 -11.26 0.92
C PHE A 148 8.84 -12.75 0.98
N GLU A 149 9.75 -13.14 1.88
CA GLU A 149 10.13 -14.54 2.08
C GLU A 149 8.97 -15.37 2.66
N GLY A 150 8.16 -14.78 3.54
CA GLY A 150 6.98 -15.45 4.11
C GLY A 150 5.93 -15.78 3.06
N LEU A 151 5.70 -14.88 2.11
CA LEU A 151 4.85 -15.15 0.93
C LEU A 151 5.49 -16.21 0.01
N GLY A 152 6.80 -16.07 -0.25
CA GLY A 152 7.57 -16.99 -1.09
C GLY A 152 6.97 -17.09 -2.50
N LYS A 153 6.60 -18.31 -2.91
CA LYS A 153 5.97 -18.56 -4.22
C LYS A 153 4.46 -18.38 -4.23
N LYS A 154 3.83 -18.21 -3.07
CA LYS A 154 2.37 -18.08 -2.98
C LYS A 154 1.96 -16.72 -3.53
N LYS A 155 0.83 -16.65 -4.21
CA LYS A 155 0.27 -15.37 -4.65
C LYS A 155 -0.33 -14.67 -3.43
N GLY A 156 -0.07 -13.38 -3.27
CA GLY A 156 -0.54 -12.67 -2.07
C GLY A 156 0.13 -11.33 -1.87
N ALA A 157 -0.13 -10.74 -0.71
CA ALA A 157 0.41 -9.46 -0.32
C ALA A 157 0.47 -9.30 1.19
N VAL A 158 1.39 -8.43 1.62
CA VAL A 158 1.54 -7.99 3.00
C VAL A 158 1.64 -6.48 3.02
N ALA A 159 0.91 -5.85 3.93
CA ALA A 159 1.11 -4.46 4.30
C ALA A 159 1.39 -4.38 5.81
N ALA A 160 2.42 -3.63 6.20
CA ALA A 160 2.73 -3.34 7.58
C ALA A 160 2.87 -1.82 7.79
N LEU A 161 2.26 -1.33 8.86
CA LEU A 161 2.22 0.09 9.24
C LEU A 161 2.79 0.24 10.64
N ASP A 162 3.42 1.36 10.94
CA ASP A 162 3.62 1.86 12.31
C ASP A 162 2.32 2.58 12.75
N PRO A 163 1.58 2.03 13.73
CA PRO A 163 0.31 2.58 14.19
C PRO A 163 0.34 4.03 14.66
N GLN A 164 1.44 4.46 15.27
CA GLN A 164 1.55 5.78 15.90
C GLN A 164 1.76 6.89 14.88
N THR A 165 2.23 6.54 13.68
CA THR A 165 2.71 7.50 12.70
C THR A 165 2.03 7.38 11.34
N GLY A 166 1.56 6.19 10.97
CA GLY A 166 1.12 5.89 9.60
C GLY A 166 2.26 5.47 8.68
N ALA A 167 3.51 5.42 9.15
CA ALA A 167 4.64 5.00 8.33
C ALA A 167 4.41 3.57 7.80
N ILE A 168 4.48 3.38 6.49
CA ILE A 168 4.47 2.04 5.90
C ILE A 168 5.85 1.43 6.12
N LEU A 169 5.90 0.31 6.84
CA LEU A 169 7.13 -0.41 7.18
C LEU A 169 7.42 -1.52 6.17
N ALA A 170 6.38 -2.15 5.63
CA ALA A 170 6.51 -3.16 4.58
C ALA A 170 5.30 -3.12 3.64
N LEU A 171 5.55 -3.35 2.35
CA LEU A 171 4.56 -3.45 1.30
C LEU A 171 5.02 -4.50 0.28
N ALA A 172 4.73 -5.77 0.56
CA ALA A 172 5.14 -6.90 -0.27
C ALA A 172 3.99 -7.40 -1.13
N SER A 173 4.31 -7.88 -2.34
CA SER A 173 3.37 -8.48 -3.29
C SER A 173 4.08 -9.64 -3.99
N THR A 174 3.40 -10.77 -4.13
CA THR A 174 3.92 -11.95 -4.84
C THR A 174 2.86 -12.53 -5.79
N PRO A 175 3.26 -13.12 -6.93
CA PRO A 175 4.63 -13.05 -7.49
C PRO A 175 5.02 -11.61 -7.84
N SER A 176 6.33 -11.37 -7.90
CA SER A 176 6.94 -10.08 -8.21
C SER A 176 7.96 -10.24 -9.33
N TYR A 177 8.68 -9.18 -9.68
CA TYR A 177 9.65 -9.15 -10.78
C TYR A 177 10.83 -8.24 -10.43
N ASP A 178 12.02 -8.55 -10.95
CA ASP A 178 13.16 -7.62 -10.88
C ASP A 178 13.05 -6.58 -12.00
N PRO A 179 12.90 -5.28 -11.69
CA PRO A 179 12.79 -4.24 -12.72
C PRO A 179 14.05 -4.09 -13.59
N SER A 180 15.21 -4.55 -13.09
CA SER A 180 16.50 -4.46 -13.80
C SER A 180 16.50 -5.21 -15.14
N VAL A 181 15.61 -6.19 -15.32
CA VAL A 181 15.56 -7.05 -16.51
C VAL A 181 15.03 -6.33 -17.76
N PHE A 182 14.37 -5.18 -17.61
CA PHE A 182 13.85 -4.36 -18.72
C PHE A 182 14.12 -2.86 -18.57
N ALA A 183 15.08 -2.47 -17.73
CA ALA A 183 15.41 -1.08 -17.46
C ALA A 183 16.10 -0.37 -18.65
N GLY A 184 16.68 -1.13 -19.58
CA GLY A 184 17.32 -0.60 -20.78
C GLY A 184 16.34 -0.33 -21.91
N ASN A 185 16.90 -0.16 -23.11
CA ASN A 185 16.16 0.10 -24.36
C ASN A 185 16.44 -0.92 -25.47
N SER A 186 16.96 -2.11 -25.14
CA SER A 186 17.26 -3.14 -26.13
C SER A 186 16.03 -3.99 -26.49
N LEU A 187 16.12 -4.76 -27.57
CA LEU A 187 15.11 -5.76 -27.92
C LEU A 187 14.91 -6.80 -26.79
N LYS A 188 15.98 -7.13 -26.04
CA LYS A 188 15.89 -8.05 -24.90
C LYS A 188 15.07 -7.46 -23.76
N ASP A 189 15.20 -6.15 -23.51
CA ASP A 189 14.38 -5.45 -22.51
C ASP A 189 12.90 -5.50 -22.90
N ALA A 190 12.59 -5.30 -24.19
CA ALA A 190 11.23 -5.40 -24.71
C ALA A 190 10.63 -6.80 -24.56
N GLU A 191 11.38 -7.85 -24.91
CA GLU A 191 10.95 -9.24 -24.72
C GLU A 191 10.75 -9.58 -23.23
N ALA A 192 11.64 -9.12 -22.36
CA ALA A 192 11.54 -9.35 -20.91
C ALA A 192 10.30 -8.69 -20.31
N ARG A 193 10.01 -7.43 -20.69
CA ARG A 193 8.79 -6.74 -20.26
C ARG A 193 7.53 -7.42 -20.81
N GLN A 194 7.53 -7.81 -22.08
CA GLN A 194 6.37 -8.45 -22.69
C GLN A 194 6.01 -9.76 -21.97
N LYS A 195 7.01 -10.57 -21.58
CA LYS A 195 6.80 -11.78 -20.77
C LYS A 195 6.11 -11.49 -19.43
N LEU A 196 6.45 -10.39 -18.77
CA LEU A 196 5.82 -10.00 -17.50
C LEU A 196 4.37 -9.52 -17.68
N LEU A 197 4.07 -8.87 -18.81
CA LEU A 197 2.72 -8.42 -19.14
C LEU A 197 1.79 -9.58 -19.55
N ASP A 198 2.34 -10.57 -20.26
CA ASP A 198 1.61 -11.75 -20.70
C ASP A 198 1.48 -12.82 -19.60
N ASP A 199 2.16 -12.64 -18.47
CA ASP A 199 2.11 -13.57 -17.35
C ASP A 199 0.74 -13.55 -16.69
N LYS A 200 0.13 -14.74 -16.63
CA LYS A 200 -1.20 -15.01 -16.08
C LYS A 200 -1.29 -14.65 -14.60
N ASP A 201 -0.18 -14.79 -13.89
CA ASP A 201 -0.07 -14.49 -12.47
C ASP A 201 0.26 -13.02 -12.19
N LYS A 202 0.30 -12.15 -13.22
CA LYS A 202 0.39 -10.69 -13.08
C LYS A 202 1.46 -10.25 -12.06
N PRO A 203 2.76 -10.56 -12.27
CA PRO A 203 3.82 -10.22 -11.32
C PRO A 203 4.01 -8.71 -11.16
N MET A 204 3.59 -7.91 -12.14
CA MET A 204 3.66 -6.44 -12.08
C MET A 204 2.52 -5.80 -11.27
N LEU A 205 1.53 -6.58 -10.82
CA LEU A 205 0.43 -6.09 -10.01
C LEU A 205 0.88 -5.91 -8.56
N ASN A 206 0.81 -4.67 -8.05
CA ASN A 206 0.93 -4.42 -6.61
C ASN A 206 -0.38 -4.81 -5.90
N ARG A 207 -0.48 -6.06 -5.46
CA ARG A 207 -1.66 -6.60 -4.78
C ARG A 207 -1.97 -5.93 -3.45
N ALA A 208 -0.96 -5.39 -2.79
CA ALA A 208 -1.16 -4.69 -1.51
C ALA A 208 -1.95 -3.38 -1.65
N LEU A 209 -1.88 -2.76 -2.84
CA LEU A 209 -2.54 -1.47 -3.13
C LEU A 209 -3.67 -1.56 -4.16
N ARG A 210 -3.59 -2.49 -5.13
CA ARG A 210 -4.44 -2.50 -6.35
C ARG A 210 -5.40 -3.66 -6.44
N GLU A 211 -5.21 -4.71 -5.63
CA GLU A 211 -6.14 -5.83 -5.64
C GLU A 211 -7.04 -5.73 -4.41
N THR A 212 -8.33 -5.97 -4.63
CA THR A 212 -9.32 -5.96 -3.54
C THR A 212 -9.86 -7.37 -3.36
N TYR A 213 -9.88 -7.85 -2.13
CA TYR A 213 -10.36 -9.19 -1.80
C TYR A 213 -11.52 -9.09 -0.82
N PRO A 214 -12.43 -10.07 -0.76
CA PRO A 214 -13.34 -10.15 0.36
C PRO A 214 -12.51 -10.33 1.65
N PRO A 215 -12.65 -9.45 2.65
CA PRO A 215 -11.84 -9.53 3.88
C PRO A 215 -12.23 -10.73 4.76
N GLY A 216 -13.43 -11.27 4.59
CA GLY A 216 -13.96 -12.34 5.42
C GLY A 216 -13.93 -11.98 6.91
N SER A 217 -13.61 -12.95 7.77
CA SER A 217 -13.72 -12.76 9.22
C SER A 217 -12.79 -11.70 9.82
N THR A 218 -11.82 -11.14 9.09
CA THR A 218 -11.06 -9.97 9.57
C THR A 218 -11.96 -8.74 9.67
N PHE A 219 -13.00 -8.62 8.83
CA PHE A 219 -13.95 -7.51 8.87
C PHE A 219 -14.84 -7.51 10.11
N LYS A 220 -14.98 -8.65 10.81
CA LYS A 220 -15.70 -8.71 12.10
C LYS A 220 -15.13 -7.77 13.14
N VAL A 221 -13.85 -7.38 13.00
CA VAL A 221 -13.21 -6.37 13.82
C VAL A 221 -13.84 -4.98 13.59
N VAL A 222 -14.14 -4.61 12.34
CA VAL A 222 -14.89 -3.38 12.01
C VAL A 222 -16.32 -3.47 12.54
N THR A 223 -16.97 -4.62 12.40
CA THR A 223 -18.33 -4.87 12.94
C THR A 223 -18.38 -4.79 14.47
N ALA A 224 -17.37 -5.34 15.16
CA ALA A 224 -17.24 -5.20 16.61
C ALA A 224 -17.07 -3.73 17.01
N SER A 225 -16.24 -3.00 16.29
CA SER A 225 -16.02 -1.56 16.48
C SER A 225 -17.33 -0.78 16.33
N ALA A 226 -18.09 -1.07 15.27
CA ALA A 226 -19.39 -0.45 15.01
C ALA A 226 -20.38 -0.70 16.15
N ALA A 227 -20.41 -1.92 16.70
CA ALA A 227 -21.31 -2.31 17.78
C ALA A 227 -21.03 -1.54 19.06
N LEU A 228 -19.75 -1.35 19.40
CA LEU A 228 -19.31 -0.61 20.58
C LEU A 228 -19.56 0.90 20.42
N GLU A 229 -19.16 1.49 19.29
CA GLU A 229 -19.29 2.94 19.04
C GLU A 229 -20.74 3.40 18.91
N ASN A 230 -21.63 2.51 18.47
CA ASN A 230 -23.07 2.81 18.39
C ASN A 230 -23.85 2.41 19.66
N GLY A 231 -23.16 1.97 20.71
CA GLY A 231 -23.77 1.61 21.99
C GLY A 231 -24.70 0.38 21.92
N LEU A 232 -24.58 -0.45 20.89
CA LEU A 232 -25.35 -1.70 20.81
C LEU A 232 -24.90 -2.68 21.92
N TYR A 233 -23.60 -2.70 22.19
CA TYR A 233 -23.01 -3.39 23.33
C TYR A 233 -21.99 -2.47 23.99
N SER A 234 -21.93 -2.47 25.32
CA SER A 234 -20.94 -1.70 26.10
C SER A 234 -19.97 -2.58 26.88
N ASP A 235 -20.37 -3.82 27.16
CA ASP A 235 -19.60 -4.87 27.82
C ASP A 235 -19.30 -6.00 26.82
N ILE A 236 -18.02 -6.28 26.59
CA ILE A 236 -17.55 -7.31 25.64
C ILE A 236 -17.67 -8.74 26.18
N ASP A 237 -17.96 -8.90 27.47
CA ASP A 237 -18.12 -10.18 28.16
C ASP A 237 -19.58 -10.51 28.47
N ALA A 238 -20.49 -9.53 28.34
CA ALA A 238 -21.92 -9.75 28.39
C ALA A 238 -22.40 -10.63 27.22
N LYS A 239 -23.46 -11.41 27.46
CA LYS A 239 -24.11 -12.19 26.40
C LYS A 239 -24.70 -11.29 25.34
N THR A 240 -24.53 -11.69 24.08
CA THR A 240 -25.26 -11.08 22.97
C THR A 240 -26.66 -11.68 22.89
N ASP A 241 -27.57 -11.02 22.16
CA ASP A 241 -28.79 -11.65 21.67
C ASP A 241 -28.45 -12.21 20.29
N SER A 242 -28.07 -13.49 20.18
CA SER A 242 -27.59 -14.11 18.94
C SER A 242 -27.89 -15.61 18.95
N PRO A 243 -29.12 -16.00 18.56
CA PRO A 243 -29.54 -17.40 18.63
C PRO A 243 -28.75 -18.27 17.64
N LEU A 244 -28.62 -19.56 17.97
CA LEU A 244 -28.03 -20.56 17.08
C LEU A 244 -29.02 -21.72 16.91
N PRO A 245 -29.58 -21.95 15.72
CA PRO A 245 -29.29 -21.29 14.44
C PRO A 245 -29.88 -19.87 14.31
N TRP A 246 -29.20 -19.01 13.57
CA TRP A 246 -29.73 -17.71 13.16
C TRP A 246 -30.15 -17.71 11.69
N ARG A 247 -31.35 -17.19 11.41
CA ARG A 247 -31.90 -17.05 10.06
C ARG A 247 -31.60 -15.65 9.53
N LEU A 248 -31.10 -15.59 8.29
CA LEU A 248 -30.88 -14.31 7.63
C LEU A 248 -32.22 -13.55 7.47
N PRO A 249 -32.25 -12.23 7.73
CA PRO A 249 -33.46 -11.44 7.62
C PRO A 249 -34.01 -11.48 6.19
N GLN A 250 -35.33 -11.54 6.02
CA GLN A 250 -35.98 -11.60 4.70
C GLN A 250 -35.49 -12.79 3.82
N SER A 251 -35.02 -13.88 4.45
CA SER A 251 -34.52 -15.06 3.75
C SER A 251 -34.96 -16.36 4.44
N THR A 252 -35.01 -17.44 3.66
CA THR A 252 -35.17 -18.80 4.18
C THR A 252 -33.83 -19.44 4.58
N ASN A 253 -32.71 -18.78 4.31
CA ASN A 253 -31.37 -19.32 4.57
C ASN A 253 -30.92 -19.09 6.02
N LEU A 254 -30.25 -20.09 6.58
CA LEU A 254 -29.57 -19.98 7.87
C LEU A 254 -28.13 -19.52 7.65
N LEU A 255 -27.64 -18.61 8.50
CA LEU A 255 -26.23 -18.27 8.50
C LEU A 255 -25.44 -19.34 9.24
N GLN A 256 -24.48 -19.96 8.56
CA GLN A 256 -23.68 -21.04 9.13
C GLN A 256 -22.40 -20.49 9.78
N ASN A 257 -22.01 -21.10 10.90
CA ASN A 257 -20.68 -20.95 11.48
C ASN A 257 -19.73 -22.00 10.87
N GLU A 258 -18.43 -21.73 10.93
CA GLU A 258 -17.40 -22.70 10.53
C GLU A 258 -17.26 -23.76 11.63
N GLY A 259 -17.84 -24.94 11.41
CA GLY A 259 -17.86 -26.03 12.39
C GLY A 259 -18.89 -25.86 13.52
N SER A 260 -18.85 -26.82 14.46
CA SER A 260 -19.72 -26.81 15.65
C SER A 260 -19.02 -26.06 16.79
N ILE A 261 -19.38 -24.79 16.97
CA ILE A 261 -18.76 -23.87 17.93
C ILE A 261 -19.81 -23.18 18.82
N PRO A 262 -19.48 -22.83 20.08
CA PRO A 262 -20.44 -22.32 21.06
C PRO A 262 -20.78 -20.84 20.80
N CYS A 263 -21.58 -20.57 19.78
CA CYS A 263 -21.92 -19.22 19.34
C CYS A 263 -23.32 -18.73 19.77
N GLU A 264 -24.12 -19.57 20.42
CA GLU A 264 -25.41 -19.15 20.97
C GLU A 264 -25.20 -18.10 22.07
N ASP A 265 -25.71 -16.90 21.86
CA ASP A 265 -25.62 -15.74 22.77
C ASP A 265 -24.19 -15.46 23.27
N ALA A 266 -23.18 -15.84 22.48
CA ALA A 266 -21.79 -15.67 22.84
C ALA A 266 -21.46 -14.20 23.03
N SER A 267 -20.64 -13.87 24.04
CA SER A 267 -20.15 -12.52 24.25
C SER A 267 -19.31 -12.04 23.05
N LEU A 268 -19.13 -10.73 22.87
CA LEU A 268 -18.32 -10.22 21.76
C LEU A 268 -16.90 -10.80 21.78
N ARG A 269 -16.31 -10.96 22.97
CA ARG A 269 -14.98 -11.59 23.15
C ARG A 269 -14.97 -13.03 22.64
N ASN A 270 -15.91 -13.86 23.09
CA ASN A 270 -15.98 -15.26 22.67
C ASN A 270 -16.39 -15.41 21.21
N ALA A 271 -17.29 -14.56 20.73
CA ALA A 271 -17.69 -14.51 19.34
C ALA A 271 -16.50 -14.19 18.43
N LEU A 272 -15.63 -13.25 18.81
CA LEU A 272 -14.43 -12.93 18.04
C LEU A 272 -13.39 -14.04 18.13
N ARG A 273 -13.18 -14.62 19.33
CA ARG A 273 -12.29 -15.77 19.60
C ARG A 273 -12.60 -16.97 18.71
N TYR A 274 -13.87 -17.40 18.67
CA TYR A 274 -14.34 -18.53 17.86
C TYR A 274 -14.76 -18.12 16.45
N SER A 275 -14.73 -16.82 16.13
CA SER A 275 -15.12 -16.28 14.82
C SER A 275 -16.57 -16.61 14.44
N CYS A 276 -17.52 -16.45 15.37
CA CYS A 276 -18.94 -16.73 15.17
C CYS A 276 -19.58 -15.87 14.06
N ASN A 277 -19.93 -16.46 12.91
CA ASN A 277 -20.61 -15.77 11.82
C ASN A 277 -22.01 -15.28 12.23
N THR A 278 -22.75 -16.14 12.93
CA THR A 278 -24.11 -15.84 13.42
C THR A 278 -24.18 -14.57 14.27
N VAL A 279 -23.28 -14.41 15.24
CA VAL A 279 -23.19 -13.21 16.10
C VAL A 279 -22.89 -11.95 15.28
N PHE A 280 -21.80 -11.94 14.51
CA PHE A 280 -21.41 -10.74 13.76
C PHE A 280 -22.33 -10.40 12.59
N GLY A 281 -22.94 -11.42 11.97
CA GLY A 281 -23.96 -11.23 10.94
C GLY A 281 -25.21 -10.57 11.51
N LYS A 282 -25.66 -11.01 12.70
CA LYS A 282 -26.78 -10.39 13.40
C LYS A 282 -26.44 -8.97 13.88
N ILE A 283 -25.24 -8.74 14.43
CA ILE A 283 -24.79 -7.39 14.81
C ILE A 283 -24.88 -6.41 13.64
N SER A 284 -24.37 -6.82 12.47
CA SER A 284 -24.47 -6.01 11.25
C SER A 284 -25.92 -5.74 10.83
N ASP A 285 -26.81 -6.71 11.05
CA ASP A 285 -28.23 -6.53 10.77
C ASP A 285 -28.98 -5.62 11.75
N ASP A 286 -28.65 -5.73 13.03
CA ASP A 286 -29.21 -4.93 14.13
C ASP A 286 -28.77 -3.46 14.02
N LEU A 287 -27.51 -3.21 13.65
CA LEU A 287 -26.99 -1.87 13.36
C LEU A 287 -27.58 -1.29 12.08
N GLY A 288 -27.82 -2.13 11.07
CA GLY A 288 -28.24 -1.72 9.74
C GLY A 288 -27.10 -1.16 8.89
N ASN A 289 -27.36 -1.08 7.58
CA ASN A 289 -26.30 -0.80 6.61
C ASN A 289 -25.69 0.61 6.72
N GLU A 290 -26.48 1.61 7.11
CA GLU A 290 -26.02 3.01 7.23
C GLU A 290 -24.91 3.17 8.28
N LYS A 291 -25.13 2.65 9.50
CA LYS A 291 -24.13 2.69 10.57
C LYS A 291 -22.87 1.89 10.22
N MET A 292 -23.03 0.78 9.50
CA MET A 292 -21.89 -0.02 9.04
C MET A 292 -21.08 0.70 7.96
N ILE A 293 -21.73 1.40 7.01
CA ILE A 293 -21.06 2.24 6.02
C ILE A 293 -20.32 3.38 6.72
N GLU A 294 -20.96 4.08 7.66
CA GLU A 294 -20.33 5.17 8.42
C GLU A 294 -19.09 4.66 9.18
N GLN A 295 -19.22 3.56 9.91
CA GLN A 295 -18.10 2.99 10.67
C GLN A 295 -16.96 2.54 9.75
N ALA A 296 -17.26 1.84 8.65
CA ALA A 296 -16.25 1.43 7.68
C ALA A 296 -15.56 2.66 7.04
N GLY A 297 -16.33 3.71 6.76
CA GLY A 297 -15.82 4.99 6.25
C GLY A 297 -14.83 5.65 7.20
N LYS A 298 -15.07 5.61 8.51
CA LYS A 298 -14.09 6.10 9.50
C LYS A 298 -12.76 5.35 9.42
N PHE A 299 -12.74 4.07 9.04
CA PHE A 299 -11.49 3.33 8.80
C PHE A 299 -10.85 3.62 7.43
N GLY A 300 -11.50 4.36 6.53
CA GLY A 300 -11.00 4.69 5.18
C GLY A 300 -11.70 3.97 4.04
N PHE A 301 -12.71 3.12 4.30
CA PHE A 301 -13.48 2.48 3.23
C PHE A 301 -14.32 3.52 2.46
N GLY A 302 -14.46 3.32 1.15
CA GLY A 302 -15.23 4.18 0.25
C GLY A 302 -14.42 5.29 -0.41
N GLU A 303 -13.18 5.50 0.01
CA GLU A 303 -12.27 6.51 -0.52
C GLU A 303 -10.95 5.89 -1.01
N GLU A 304 -10.29 6.57 -1.95
CA GLU A 304 -8.94 6.21 -2.34
C GLU A 304 -7.94 6.69 -1.29
N VAL A 305 -6.98 5.85 -0.93
CA VAL A 305 -5.93 6.19 0.04
C VAL A 305 -4.63 6.49 -0.70
N PHE A 306 -4.02 7.65 -0.45
CA PHE A 306 -2.76 8.04 -1.07
C PHE A 306 -1.60 7.83 -0.10
N THR A 307 -0.55 7.12 -0.53
CA THR A 307 0.54 6.70 0.37
C THR A 307 1.94 7.16 0.02
N PRO A 308 2.33 7.39 -1.25
CA PRO A 308 1.92 8.46 -2.17
C PRO A 308 1.49 7.86 -3.52
N VAL A 309 1.59 6.54 -3.64
CA VAL A 309 0.95 5.74 -4.66
C VAL A 309 -0.51 5.58 -4.23
N ARG A 310 -1.42 5.87 -5.15
CA ARG A 310 -2.86 5.65 -4.95
C ARG A 310 -3.10 4.17 -4.60
N ALA A 311 -3.86 3.88 -3.55
CA ALA A 311 -4.45 2.56 -3.33
C ALA A 311 -5.89 2.58 -3.83
N ASP A 312 -6.35 1.46 -4.39
CA ASP A 312 -7.75 1.35 -4.82
C ASP A 312 -8.68 1.37 -3.60
N ALA A 313 -9.83 2.02 -3.77
CA ALA A 313 -10.80 2.18 -2.71
C ALA A 313 -11.34 0.82 -2.27
N SER A 314 -11.26 0.55 -0.97
CA SER A 314 -11.97 -0.59 -0.37
C SER A 314 -13.44 -0.24 -0.20
N VAL A 315 -14.34 -1.21 -0.31
CA VAL A 315 -15.78 -0.98 -0.37
C VAL A 315 -16.51 -1.80 0.68
N TYR A 316 -17.28 -1.11 1.52
CA TYR A 316 -18.40 -1.73 2.21
C TYR A 316 -19.67 -1.52 1.37
N PRO A 317 -20.45 -2.59 1.08
CA PRO A 317 -21.48 -2.52 0.05
C PRO A 317 -22.73 -1.74 0.50
N LYS A 318 -23.41 -1.14 -0.48
CA LYS A 318 -24.68 -0.42 -0.26
C LYS A 318 -25.89 -1.35 -0.14
N ASP A 319 -25.75 -2.62 -0.55
CA ASP A 319 -26.80 -3.63 -0.45
C ASP A 319 -27.18 -3.87 1.01
N ASN A 320 -28.48 -3.81 1.31
CA ASN A 320 -28.99 -3.98 2.66
C ASN A 320 -29.41 -5.44 2.91
N ARG A 321 -30.63 -5.71 3.36
CA ARG A 321 -31.03 -7.05 3.80
C ARG A 321 -31.30 -8.03 2.66
N PRO A 322 -30.86 -9.31 2.75
CA PRO A 322 -30.00 -9.91 3.80
C PRO A 322 -28.48 -9.68 3.64
N GLN A 323 -28.03 -9.08 2.53
CA GLN A 323 -26.62 -8.96 2.17
C GLN A 323 -25.77 -8.18 3.19
N ASN A 324 -26.32 -7.22 3.92
CA ASN A 324 -25.63 -6.48 4.99
C ASN A 324 -25.12 -7.40 6.11
N ALA A 325 -25.88 -8.44 6.46
CA ALA A 325 -25.43 -9.44 7.43
C ALA A 325 -24.19 -10.20 6.93
N MET A 326 -24.17 -10.54 5.64
CA MET A 326 -23.02 -11.18 4.99
C MET A 326 -21.84 -10.20 4.84
N ALA A 327 -22.12 -8.94 4.49
CA ALA A 327 -21.11 -7.89 4.39
C ALA A 327 -20.42 -7.61 5.74
N GLY A 328 -21.18 -7.66 6.84
CA GLY A 328 -20.67 -7.51 8.20
C GLY A 328 -19.77 -8.65 8.68
N ILE A 329 -19.74 -9.79 7.97
CA ILE A 329 -18.74 -10.85 8.17
C ILE A 329 -17.67 -10.87 7.07
N GLY A 330 -17.59 -9.81 6.27
CA GLY A 330 -16.61 -9.62 5.20
C GLY A 330 -16.88 -10.41 3.91
N GLN A 331 -18.13 -10.82 3.69
CA GLN A 331 -18.58 -11.56 2.50
C GLN A 331 -19.44 -10.67 1.57
N ALA A 332 -20.19 -11.29 0.65
CA ALA A 332 -20.99 -10.61 -0.36
C ALA A 332 -20.12 -9.68 -1.23
N SER A 333 -20.49 -8.41 -1.34
CA SER A 333 -19.77 -7.41 -2.14
C SER A 333 -18.76 -6.58 -1.31
N ASN A 334 -18.49 -6.95 -0.04
CA ASN A 334 -17.44 -6.32 0.77
C ASN A 334 -16.06 -6.65 0.20
N ARG A 335 -15.24 -5.63 -0.08
CA ARG A 335 -13.92 -5.76 -0.72
C ARG A 335 -12.92 -4.84 -0.03
N ALA A 336 -11.73 -5.35 0.27
CA ALA A 336 -10.67 -4.58 0.91
C ALA A 336 -9.30 -4.87 0.29
N THR A 337 -8.46 -3.84 0.21
CA THR A 337 -7.03 -4.01 -0.07
C THR A 337 -6.29 -4.48 1.20
N PRO A 338 -5.13 -5.14 1.07
CA PRO A 338 -4.27 -5.45 2.21
C PRO A 338 -3.86 -4.21 3.00
N LEU A 339 -3.54 -3.10 2.32
CA LEU A 339 -3.27 -1.83 2.99
C LEU A 339 -4.45 -1.38 3.86
N GLN A 340 -5.68 -1.40 3.33
CA GLN A 340 -6.86 -1.00 4.09
C GLN A 340 -7.07 -1.86 5.34
N MET A 341 -6.85 -3.16 5.24
CA MET A 341 -6.98 -4.05 6.40
C MET A 341 -5.83 -3.86 7.41
N ALA A 342 -4.64 -3.44 6.97
CA ALA A 342 -3.56 -3.02 7.87
C ALA A 342 -3.93 -1.70 8.58
N MET A 343 -4.61 -0.77 7.90
CA MET A 343 -5.13 0.46 8.49
C MET A 343 -6.16 0.16 9.59
N VAL A 344 -7.04 -0.83 9.41
CA VAL A 344 -7.98 -1.28 10.46
C VAL A 344 -7.22 -1.74 11.71
N ALA A 345 -6.23 -2.62 11.55
CA ALA A 345 -5.43 -3.09 12.68
C ALA A 345 -4.61 -1.96 13.32
N SER A 346 -4.08 -1.04 12.50
CA SER A 346 -3.33 0.13 12.93
C SER A 346 -4.15 1.06 13.82
N ALA A 347 -5.37 1.41 13.41
CA ALA A 347 -6.25 2.27 14.21
C ALA A 347 -6.59 1.65 15.57
N ILE A 348 -6.82 0.34 15.61
CA ILE A 348 -7.11 -0.38 16.87
C ILE A 348 -5.87 -0.40 17.76
N ALA A 349 -4.69 -0.64 17.19
CA ALA A 349 -3.43 -0.65 17.91
C ALA A 349 -3.00 0.73 18.42
N ASN A 350 -3.55 1.80 17.84
CA ASN A 350 -3.27 3.20 18.17
C ASN A 350 -4.46 3.86 18.90
N ASP A 351 -5.10 3.12 19.79
CA ASP A 351 -6.19 3.58 20.67
C ASP A 351 -7.31 4.33 19.93
N GLY A 352 -7.67 3.82 18.74
CA GLY A 352 -8.79 4.31 17.95
C GLY A 352 -8.43 5.41 16.95
N LYS A 353 -7.17 5.87 16.91
CA LYS A 353 -6.72 6.90 15.95
C LYS A 353 -6.11 6.28 14.71
N LEU A 354 -6.63 6.64 13.54
CA LEU A 354 -6.07 6.22 12.25
C LEU A 354 -5.15 7.32 11.71
N MET A 355 -3.87 7.01 11.54
CA MET A 355 -2.89 7.90 10.92
C MET A 355 -2.92 7.76 9.39
N GLU A 356 -2.65 8.87 8.69
CA GLU A 356 -2.51 8.88 7.23
C GLU A 356 -1.30 8.04 6.82
N PRO A 357 -1.47 6.98 6.01
CA PRO A 357 -0.36 6.12 5.66
C PRO A 357 0.60 6.79 4.69
N TYR A 358 1.91 6.66 4.92
CA TYR A 358 2.94 7.27 4.04
C TYR A 358 4.16 6.37 3.82
N MET A 359 4.81 6.47 2.65
CA MET A 359 6.06 5.74 2.31
C MET A 359 7.29 6.64 2.18
N VAL A 360 7.12 7.94 1.90
CA VAL A 360 8.25 8.87 1.70
C VAL A 360 8.47 9.68 2.97
N ALA A 361 9.53 9.37 3.70
CA ALA A 361 9.90 10.07 4.92
C ALA A 361 10.58 11.40 4.62
N GLN A 362 11.54 11.41 3.68
CA GLN A 362 12.28 12.60 3.29
C GLN A 362 12.58 12.61 1.78
N ARG A 363 12.73 13.82 1.25
CA ARG A 363 13.39 14.04 -0.04
C ARG A 363 14.69 14.77 0.23
N GLN A 364 15.77 14.33 -0.41
CA GLN A 364 17.10 14.89 -0.25
C GLN A 364 17.61 15.41 -1.59
N ALA A 365 18.30 16.54 -1.55
CA ALA A 365 19.04 17.07 -2.68
C ALA A 365 20.28 16.21 -2.98
N PRO A 366 20.94 16.38 -4.14
CA PRO A 366 22.15 15.63 -4.49
C PRO A 366 23.29 15.74 -3.47
N ASN A 367 23.35 16.85 -2.73
CA ASN A 367 24.31 17.09 -1.66
C ASN A 367 23.88 16.51 -0.29
N LEU A 368 22.79 15.73 -0.25
CA LEU A 368 22.15 15.13 0.92
C LEU A 368 21.38 16.10 1.84
N ASP A 369 21.25 17.37 1.46
CA ASP A 369 20.41 18.30 2.22
C ASP A 369 18.93 17.87 2.16
N VAL A 370 18.27 17.87 3.32
CA VAL A 370 16.86 17.51 3.41
C VAL A 370 16.01 18.69 2.91
N ILE A 371 15.36 18.50 1.77
CA ILE A 371 14.48 19.52 1.15
C ILE A 371 13.02 19.36 1.56
N TYR A 372 12.65 18.17 2.04
CA TYR A 372 11.30 17.87 2.53
C TYR A 372 11.37 16.77 3.59
N THR A 373 10.59 16.94 4.65
CA THR A 373 10.30 15.89 5.64
C THR A 373 8.78 15.76 5.73
N HIS A 374 8.28 14.53 5.72
CA HIS A 374 6.85 14.28 5.86
C HIS A 374 6.35 14.64 7.26
N ASP A 375 5.22 15.35 7.31
CA ASP A 375 4.53 15.69 8.55
C ASP A 375 3.41 14.68 8.80
N LYS A 376 3.43 14.06 9.98
CA LYS A 376 2.50 12.98 10.33
C LYS A 376 1.13 13.56 10.62
N LYS A 377 0.09 13.01 10.00
CA LYS A 377 -1.27 13.51 10.13
C LYS A 377 -2.24 12.42 10.57
N GLN A 378 -3.13 12.75 11.49
CA GLN A 378 -4.28 11.89 11.81
C GLN A 378 -5.29 12.00 10.66
N LEU A 379 -5.62 10.85 10.06
CA LEU A 379 -6.62 10.75 9.00
C LEU A 379 -8.03 10.79 9.58
N SER A 380 -8.28 10.02 10.63
CA SER A 380 -9.59 9.88 11.27
C SER A 380 -9.49 9.26 12.67
N GLU A 381 -10.64 9.07 13.32
CA GLU A 381 -10.75 8.41 14.63
C GLU A 381 -11.92 7.40 14.60
N PRO A 382 -11.68 6.16 14.14
CA PRO A 382 -12.75 5.15 14.06
C PRO A 382 -13.33 4.74 15.41
N LEU A 383 -12.56 4.79 16.50
CA LEU A 383 -13.05 4.44 17.82
C LEU A 383 -12.62 5.47 18.86
N SER A 384 -13.41 5.60 19.92
CA SER A 384 -12.89 6.10 21.19
C SER A 384 -11.78 5.20 21.73
N ALA A 385 -10.84 5.78 22.50
CA ALA A 385 -9.76 5.03 23.11
C ALA A 385 -10.25 3.86 24.00
N GLU A 386 -11.35 4.06 24.73
CA GLU A 386 -11.95 3.01 25.57
C GLU A 386 -12.44 1.83 24.72
N ASN A 387 -13.17 2.09 23.64
CA ASN A 387 -13.67 1.01 22.78
C ASN A 387 -12.54 0.37 21.96
N ALA A 388 -11.52 1.13 21.57
CA ALA A 388 -10.32 0.56 20.95
C ALA A 388 -9.65 -0.45 21.87
N GLN A 389 -9.49 -0.15 23.17
CA GLN A 389 -8.92 -1.08 24.16
C GLN A 389 -9.80 -2.33 24.35
N LYS A 390 -11.12 -2.19 24.32
CA LYS A 390 -12.04 -3.36 24.33
C LYS A 390 -11.81 -4.25 23.10
N VAL A 391 -11.68 -3.67 21.90
CA VAL A 391 -11.36 -4.42 20.68
C VAL A 391 -9.96 -5.04 20.74
N GLN A 392 -8.96 -4.34 21.28
CA GLN A 392 -7.61 -4.86 21.53
C GLN A 392 -7.68 -6.14 22.37
N GLN A 393 -8.36 -6.11 23.52
CA GLN A 393 -8.52 -7.26 24.39
C GLN A 393 -9.18 -8.46 23.69
N MET A 394 -10.21 -8.21 22.87
CA MET A 394 -10.84 -9.30 22.10
C MET A 394 -9.89 -9.89 21.06
N MET A 395 -9.10 -9.06 20.37
CA MET A 395 -8.09 -9.50 19.40
C MET A 395 -6.92 -10.23 20.06
N GLU A 396 -6.52 -9.84 21.26
CA GLU A 396 -5.52 -10.54 22.08
C GLU A 396 -6.02 -11.94 22.47
N THR A 397 -7.28 -12.05 22.92
CA THR A 397 -7.92 -13.34 23.21
C THR A 397 -7.89 -14.30 22.01
N VAL A 398 -8.05 -13.80 20.78
CA VAL A 398 -7.96 -14.62 19.55
C VAL A 398 -6.57 -15.25 19.38
N VAL A 399 -5.50 -14.56 19.76
CA VAL A 399 -4.12 -15.04 19.64
C VAL A 399 -3.69 -15.88 20.86
N GLU A 400 -4.23 -15.59 22.04
CA GLU A 400 -3.94 -16.35 23.25
C GLU A 400 -4.65 -17.70 23.30
N GLU A 401 -5.87 -17.79 22.77
CA GLU A 401 -6.67 -19.00 22.98
C GLU A 401 -7.72 -19.25 21.89
N GLY A 402 -7.63 -18.55 20.76
CA GLY A 402 -8.54 -18.66 19.63
C GLY A 402 -7.86 -19.12 18.34
N THR A 403 -8.37 -18.65 17.20
CA THR A 403 -7.93 -19.08 15.87
C THR A 403 -6.57 -18.51 15.44
N GLY A 404 -6.03 -17.52 16.16
CA GLY A 404 -4.82 -16.77 15.79
C GLY A 404 -3.55 -17.20 16.52
N THR A 405 -3.54 -18.34 17.22
CA THR A 405 -2.45 -18.75 18.13
C THR A 405 -1.08 -18.86 17.48
N SER A 406 -1.02 -19.19 16.19
CA SER A 406 0.22 -19.22 15.40
C SER A 406 0.95 -17.87 15.37
N ALA A 407 0.25 -16.75 15.61
CA ALA A 407 0.84 -15.41 15.61
C ALA A 407 1.54 -15.02 16.93
N ARG A 408 1.41 -15.83 18.00
CA ARG A 408 1.96 -15.49 19.32
C ARG A 408 3.47 -15.27 19.28
N ILE A 409 3.92 -14.22 19.96
CA ILE A 409 5.34 -13.90 20.17
C ILE A 409 5.61 -13.91 21.68
N ASP A 410 6.62 -14.65 22.11
CA ASP A 410 6.93 -14.76 23.54
C ASP A 410 7.36 -13.41 24.11
N GLY A 411 6.78 -13.02 25.24
CA GLY A 411 7.07 -11.75 25.91
C GLY A 411 6.50 -10.50 25.23
N VAL A 412 5.63 -10.65 24.22
CA VAL A 412 5.03 -9.53 23.49
C VAL A 412 3.52 -9.73 23.41
N THR A 413 2.75 -8.69 23.71
CA THR A 413 1.29 -8.71 23.52
C THR A 413 0.98 -8.62 22.04
N VAL A 414 0.21 -9.58 21.53
CA VAL A 414 -0.19 -9.65 20.11
C VAL A 414 -1.69 -9.76 20.02
N GLY A 415 -2.32 -8.78 19.37
CA GLY A 415 -3.71 -8.86 18.95
C GLY A 415 -3.81 -9.30 17.50
N GLY A 416 -4.80 -10.12 17.17
CA GLY A 416 -5.02 -10.49 15.77
C GLY A 416 -6.40 -11.06 15.45
N LYS A 417 -6.66 -11.22 14.16
CA LYS A 417 -7.85 -11.91 13.66
C LYS A 417 -7.56 -12.64 12.36
N THR A 418 -7.91 -13.92 12.34
CA THR A 418 -7.91 -14.72 11.10
C THR A 418 -9.15 -14.42 10.24
N GLY A 419 -8.97 -14.49 8.94
CA GLY A 419 -10.03 -14.52 7.95
C GLY A 419 -9.82 -15.67 6.97
N THR A 420 -10.91 -16.32 6.58
CA THR A 420 -10.98 -17.19 5.42
C THR A 420 -12.11 -16.66 4.57
N ALA A 421 -11.82 -16.20 3.36
CA ALA A 421 -12.81 -15.62 2.47
C ALA A 421 -13.09 -16.58 1.30
N GLN A 422 -14.34 -16.99 1.17
CA GLN A 422 -14.77 -17.86 0.08
C GLN A 422 -14.95 -17.02 -1.19
N HIS A 423 -14.63 -17.58 -2.36
CA HIS A 423 -14.85 -16.91 -3.63
C HIS A 423 -15.12 -17.89 -4.78
N GLY A 424 -15.47 -17.33 -5.94
CA GLY A 424 -16.02 -18.08 -7.08
C GLY A 424 -17.52 -18.37 -6.93
N LEU A 425 -18.17 -18.66 -8.05
CA LEU A 425 -19.59 -19.07 -8.08
C LEU A 425 -19.77 -20.35 -7.25
N ASN A 426 -20.68 -20.33 -6.27
CA ASN A 426 -20.89 -21.45 -5.34
C ASN A 426 -19.62 -21.89 -4.59
N ASN A 427 -18.70 -20.97 -4.30
CA ASN A 427 -17.44 -21.26 -3.62
C ASN A 427 -16.57 -22.30 -4.38
N SER A 428 -16.56 -22.19 -5.71
CA SER A 428 -15.82 -23.06 -6.63
C SER A 428 -14.31 -22.83 -6.57
N GLU A 429 -13.86 -21.68 -6.07
CA GLU A 429 -12.45 -21.31 -6.01
C GLU A 429 -11.89 -21.47 -4.58
N LYS A 430 -10.56 -21.59 -4.47
CA LYS A 430 -9.87 -21.82 -3.19
C LYS A 430 -9.90 -20.55 -2.34
N PRO A 431 -10.23 -20.60 -1.05
CA PRO A 431 -10.44 -19.38 -0.28
C PRO A 431 -9.17 -18.52 -0.13
N TYR A 432 -9.34 -17.21 0.09
CA TYR A 432 -8.25 -16.34 0.50
C TYR A 432 -7.99 -16.49 2.00
N ALA A 433 -6.73 -16.72 2.38
CA ALA A 433 -6.29 -16.74 3.77
C ALA A 433 -5.86 -15.33 4.19
N TRP A 434 -6.56 -14.78 5.17
CA TRP A 434 -6.32 -13.46 5.73
C TRP A 434 -5.85 -13.53 7.17
N PHE A 435 -4.96 -12.61 7.55
CA PHE A 435 -4.69 -12.32 8.95
C PHE A 435 -4.40 -10.84 9.11
N ILE A 436 -5.07 -10.20 10.07
CA ILE A 436 -4.70 -8.86 10.55
C ILE A 436 -4.20 -8.96 11.98
N SER A 437 -3.19 -8.18 12.33
CA SER A 437 -2.61 -8.21 13.67
C SER A 437 -1.86 -6.94 14.00
N TYR A 438 -1.54 -6.78 15.27
CA TYR A 438 -0.56 -5.82 15.74
C TYR A 438 0.26 -6.45 16.88
N ALA A 439 1.46 -5.91 17.10
CA ALA A 439 2.25 -6.18 18.28
C ALA A 439 2.27 -4.93 19.17
N LYS A 440 2.25 -5.13 20.48
CA LYS A 440 2.29 -4.09 21.50
C LYS A 440 3.41 -4.38 22.51
N THR A 441 4.18 -3.35 22.81
CA THR A 441 5.26 -3.32 23.80
C THR A 441 4.94 -2.24 24.85
N ASP A 442 5.77 -2.14 25.87
CA ASP A 442 5.64 -1.09 26.91
C ASP A 442 5.73 0.34 26.33
N SER A 443 6.38 0.51 25.18
CA SER A 443 6.54 1.78 24.47
C SER A 443 5.43 2.08 23.45
N GLY A 444 4.43 1.20 23.31
CA GLY A 444 3.30 1.35 22.41
C GLY A 444 3.21 0.21 21.38
N SER A 445 2.51 0.45 20.29
CA SER A 445 2.33 -0.55 19.22
C SER A 445 3.28 -0.21 18.08
N PRO A 446 4.43 -0.89 17.93
CA PRO A 446 5.39 -0.56 16.89
C PRO A 446 4.98 -1.00 15.48
N VAL A 447 3.99 -1.89 15.35
CA VAL A 447 3.62 -2.47 14.06
C VAL A 447 2.19 -3.02 14.06
N ALA A 448 1.45 -2.74 12.99
CA ALA A 448 0.24 -3.43 12.58
C ALA A 448 0.43 -4.03 11.18
N VAL A 449 -0.08 -5.24 10.96
CA VAL A 449 0.16 -6.03 9.74
C VAL A 449 -1.16 -6.57 9.21
N ALA A 450 -1.32 -6.57 7.89
CA ALA A 450 -2.31 -7.38 7.20
C ALA A 450 -1.63 -8.26 6.16
N VAL A 451 -2.03 -9.53 6.12
CA VAL A 451 -1.53 -10.53 5.19
C VAL A 451 -2.72 -11.15 4.47
N VAL A 452 -2.62 -11.24 3.14
CA VAL A 452 -3.52 -12.05 2.31
C VAL A 452 -2.70 -13.04 1.49
N VAL A 453 -3.16 -14.28 1.44
CA VAL A 453 -2.58 -15.34 0.61
C VAL A 453 -3.67 -15.98 -0.23
N GLU A 454 -3.45 -15.99 -1.54
CA GLU A 454 -4.17 -16.73 -2.56
C GLU A 454 -3.34 -17.99 -2.88
N ASP A 455 -3.52 -19.05 -2.08
CA ASP A 455 -2.79 -20.30 -2.31
C ASP A 455 -3.58 -21.21 -3.26
N GLY A 456 -3.20 -21.19 -4.53
CA GLY A 456 -3.75 -22.03 -5.58
C GLY A 456 -3.36 -23.51 -5.48
N GLU A 457 -2.40 -23.89 -4.64
CA GLU A 457 -1.81 -25.24 -4.60
C GLU A 457 -2.11 -26.01 -3.30
N ALA A 458 -2.35 -25.34 -2.16
CA ALA A 458 -2.69 -25.99 -0.89
C ALA A 458 -4.08 -26.67 -0.91
N ASN A 459 -4.28 -27.71 -0.08
CA ASN A 459 -5.61 -28.32 0.10
C ASN A 459 -6.55 -27.30 0.73
N ARG A 460 -7.84 -27.33 0.36
CA ARG A 460 -8.86 -26.38 0.83
C ARG A 460 -8.92 -26.31 2.37
N ASP A 461 -8.70 -27.44 3.04
CA ASP A 461 -8.73 -27.56 4.51
C ASP A 461 -7.47 -26.98 5.19
N ASP A 462 -6.37 -26.83 4.44
CA ASP A 462 -5.09 -26.28 4.92
C ASP A 462 -5.00 -24.75 4.72
N ILE A 463 -5.86 -24.17 3.87
CA ILE A 463 -5.91 -22.73 3.59
C ILE A 463 -6.72 -22.02 4.65
N SER A 464 -6.08 -21.79 5.79
CA SER A 464 -6.65 -20.97 6.86
C SER A 464 -5.78 -19.75 7.13
N GLY A 465 -6.43 -18.65 7.53
CA GLY A 465 -5.72 -17.46 8.01
C GLY A 465 -4.74 -17.75 9.17
N GLY A 466 -5.05 -18.74 10.01
CA GLY A 466 -4.20 -19.15 11.13
C GLY A 466 -3.01 -20.02 10.74
N GLY A 467 -3.13 -20.82 9.67
CA GLY A 467 -2.07 -21.71 9.19
C GLY A 467 -1.09 -21.04 8.23
N LEU A 468 -1.58 -20.17 7.34
CA LEU A 468 -0.77 -19.56 6.28
C LEU A 468 -0.42 -18.10 6.56
N ALA A 469 -1.41 -17.25 6.85
CA ALA A 469 -1.22 -15.81 6.94
C ALA A 469 -0.65 -15.37 8.30
N ALA A 470 -1.07 -15.99 9.40
CA ALA A 470 -0.62 -15.65 10.75
C ALA A 470 0.88 -15.86 10.99
N PRO A 471 1.53 -16.95 10.52
CA PRO A 471 2.98 -17.09 10.63
C PRO A 471 3.77 -16.01 9.86
N ILE A 472 3.28 -15.59 8.69
CA ILE A 472 3.90 -14.50 7.91
C ILE A 472 3.82 -13.20 8.71
N ALA A 473 2.63 -12.87 9.23
CA ALA A 473 2.45 -11.68 10.07
C ALA A 473 3.35 -11.69 11.31
N LYS A 474 3.49 -12.86 11.97
CA LYS A 474 4.42 -13.04 13.10
C LYS A 474 5.86 -12.73 12.73
N SER A 475 6.34 -13.22 11.59
CA SER A 475 7.72 -12.96 11.13
C SER A 475 7.95 -11.47 10.87
N VAL A 476 6.97 -10.79 10.26
CA VAL A 476 7.03 -9.34 10.04
C VAL A 476 7.03 -8.57 11.35
N MET A 477 6.13 -8.91 12.28
CA MET A 477 6.08 -8.27 13.60
C MET A 477 7.39 -8.47 14.36
N LYS A 478 7.96 -9.68 14.35
CA LYS A 478 9.26 -9.97 14.97
C LYS A 478 10.39 -9.14 14.36
N ALA A 479 10.45 -9.01 13.04
CA ALA A 479 11.47 -8.22 12.36
C ALA A 479 11.48 -6.76 12.85
N VAL A 480 10.31 -6.13 12.94
CA VAL A 480 10.19 -4.76 13.46
C VAL A 480 10.54 -4.67 14.95
N LEU A 481 10.10 -5.64 15.76
CA LEU A 481 10.38 -5.68 17.20
C LEU A 481 11.88 -5.84 17.51
N ASP A 482 12.58 -6.65 16.72
CA ASP A 482 14.02 -6.89 16.90
C ASP A 482 14.86 -5.73 16.37
N GLY A 483 14.41 -4.98 15.35
CA GLY A 483 15.06 -3.76 14.87
C GLY A 483 14.96 -2.54 15.80
N LYS A 484 14.00 -2.55 16.74
CA LYS A 484 13.83 -1.50 17.76
C LYS A 484 14.60 -1.77 19.07
N LYS A 485 15.33 -2.88 19.18
CA LYS A 485 16.27 -3.17 20.28
C LYS A 485 17.65 -2.60 19.97
#